data_AF-A0A838PSU3-F1
#
_entry.id   AF-A0A838PSU3-F1
#
_cell.length_a   1.000
_cell.length_b   1.000
_cell.length_c   1.000
_cell.angle_alpha   90.00
_cell.angle_beta   90.00
_cell.angle_gamma   90.00
#
_symmetry.space_group_name_H-M   'P 1'
#
loop_
_entity.id
_entity.type
_entity.pdbx_description
1 polymer ?
#
loop_
_entity_poly.entity_id
_entity_poly.type
_entity_poly.pdbx_seq_one_letter_code
_entity_poly.pdbx_strand_id
1 'polypeptide(L)'
;GGLLKHLALVEDYWFSCRLLGRDEAEPWSSANWDVDRDWDWHSAAADTPAEITGLWERSVERSRACLAAAMDDGGLDRPAAVAQSDGRVPTLRWIVLHMIEEYARHAGHADLLREAIDGLAGE
;
A
#
# COMPACT_ATOMS: atom_id res chain seq x y z
N GLY A 1 -12.44 2.25 -7.40
CA GLY A 1 -12.18 2.71 -6.02
C GLY A 1 -11.29 1.74 -5.27
N GLY A 2 -11.73 0.50 -5.08
CA GLY A 2 -11.05 -0.51 -4.25
C GLY A 2 -9.56 -0.65 -4.50
N LEU A 3 -9.14 -0.76 -5.77
CA LEU A 3 -7.72 -0.91 -6.12
C LEU A 3 -6.84 0.25 -5.62
N LEU A 4 -7.31 1.49 -5.73
CA LEU A 4 -6.54 2.66 -5.28
C LEU A 4 -6.54 2.77 -3.74
N LYS A 5 -7.65 2.41 -3.08
CA LYS A 5 -7.73 2.36 -1.61
C LYS A 5 -6.83 1.25 -1.04
N HIS A 6 -6.75 0.11 -1.73
CA HIS A 6 -5.81 -0.96 -1.44
C HIS A 6 -4.35 -0.52 -1.59
N LEU A 7 -4.01 0.18 -2.68
CA LEU A 7 -2.67 0.76 -2.83
C LEU A 7 -2.33 1.77 -1.73
N ALA A 8 -3.32 2.53 -1.22
CA ALA A 8 -3.10 3.40 -0.06
C ALA A 8 -2.78 2.60 1.22
N LEU A 9 -3.52 1.51 1.47
CA LEU A 9 -3.27 0.61 2.60
C LEU A 9 -1.87 0.00 2.54
N VAL A 10 -1.47 -0.57 1.39
CA VAL A 10 -0.18 -1.28 1.28
C VAL A 10 1.01 -0.33 1.42
N GLU A 11 0.90 0.92 0.97
CA GLU A 11 1.90 1.98 1.20
C GLU A 11 2.13 2.23 2.70
N ASP A 12 1.04 2.49 3.45
CA ASP A 12 1.14 2.76 4.88
C ASP A 12 1.61 1.51 5.64
N TYR A 13 1.07 0.34 5.31
CA TYR A 13 1.41 -0.92 5.96
C TYR A 13 2.90 -1.24 5.84
N TRP A 14 3.45 -1.22 4.62
CA TRP A 14 4.83 -1.65 4.40
C TRP A 14 5.86 -0.66 4.95
N PHE A 15 5.67 0.64 4.70
CA PHE A 15 6.67 1.64 5.07
C PHE A 15 6.52 2.16 6.50
N SER A 16 5.30 2.33 7.01
CA SER A 16 5.10 2.81 8.39
C SER A 16 5.10 1.64 9.38
N CYS A 17 4.26 0.63 9.15
CA CYS A 17 4.06 -0.43 10.13
C CYS A 17 5.17 -1.48 10.08
N ARG A 18 5.46 -2.04 8.90
CA ARG A 18 6.45 -3.12 8.78
C ARG A 18 7.89 -2.63 8.91
N LEU A 19 8.26 -1.64 8.11
CA LEU A 19 9.63 -1.12 8.08
C LEU A 19 10.01 -0.39 9.37
N LEU A 20 9.14 0.47 9.89
CA LEU A 20 9.44 1.34 11.05
C LEU A 20 8.76 0.92 12.36
N GLY A 21 7.89 -0.08 12.35
CA GLY A 21 7.25 -0.59 13.57
C GLY A 21 6.25 0.40 14.17
N ARG A 22 5.69 1.31 13.35
CA ARG A 22 4.67 2.26 13.80
C ARG A 22 3.31 1.59 13.88
N ASP A 23 2.46 2.12 14.74
CA ASP A 23 1.05 1.74 14.75
C ASP A 23 0.36 2.16 13.45
N GLU A 24 -0.69 1.43 13.09
CA GLU A 24 -1.55 1.78 11.96
C GLU A 24 -2.17 3.16 12.17
N ALA A 25 -2.22 3.94 11.09
CA ALA A 25 -2.89 5.24 11.09
C ALA A 25 -4.33 5.10 10.57
N GLU A 26 -5.17 6.09 10.88
CA GLU A 26 -6.50 6.18 10.28
C GLU A 26 -6.42 6.27 8.74
N PRO A 27 -7.33 5.60 8.02
CA PRO A 27 -8.51 4.87 8.52
C PRO A 27 -8.25 3.41 8.92
N TRP A 28 -7.02 2.90 8.74
CA TRP A 28 -6.68 1.48 8.89
C TRP A 28 -6.82 0.98 10.33
N SER A 29 -6.43 1.83 11.30
CA SER A 29 -6.51 1.53 12.73
C SER A 29 -7.92 1.31 13.26
N SER A 30 -8.93 1.97 12.66
CA SER A 30 -10.34 1.82 13.04
C SER A 30 -11.09 0.80 12.19
N ALA A 31 -10.46 0.22 11.17
CA ALA A 31 -11.10 -0.79 10.35
C ALA A 31 -11.24 -2.11 11.12
N ASN A 32 -12.40 -2.77 10.98
CA ASN A 32 -12.68 -4.04 11.65
C ASN A 32 -12.24 -5.22 10.78
N TRP A 33 -10.93 -5.46 10.72
CA TRP A 33 -10.30 -6.49 9.90
C TRP A 33 -10.73 -7.93 10.26
N ASP A 34 -11.21 -8.16 11.49
CA ASP A 34 -11.73 -9.47 11.92
C ASP A 34 -13.09 -9.79 11.28
N VAL A 35 -13.87 -8.75 10.95
CA VAL A 35 -15.18 -8.89 10.31
C VAL A 35 -15.05 -8.83 8.78
N ASP A 36 -14.18 -7.96 8.27
CA ASP A 36 -13.94 -7.82 6.83
C ASP A 36 -12.44 -7.71 6.54
N ARG A 37 -11.87 -8.79 6.03
CA ARG A 37 -10.44 -8.85 5.69
C ARG A 37 -10.08 -8.06 4.43
N ASP A 38 -11.07 -7.79 3.59
CA ASP A 38 -10.95 -7.02 2.36
C ASP A 38 -11.64 -5.65 2.52
N TRP A 39 -11.64 -5.12 3.74
CA TRP A 39 -12.35 -3.90 4.10
C TRP A 39 -11.94 -2.71 3.22
N ASP A 40 -10.66 -2.58 2.88
CA ASP A 40 -10.15 -1.58 1.95
C ASP A 40 -10.81 -1.65 0.58
N TRP A 41 -11.10 -2.85 0.07
CA TRP A 41 -11.80 -3.05 -1.19
C TRP A 41 -13.29 -2.75 -1.08
N HIS A 42 -13.96 -3.33 -0.09
CA HIS A 42 -15.41 -3.20 0.07
C HIS A 42 -15.82 -1.78 0.47
N SER A 43 -15.11 -1.16 1.41
CA SER A 43 -15.43 0.19 1.90
C SER A 43 -15.22 1.26 0.83
N ALA A 44 -14.35 1.03 -0.16
CA ALA A 44 -14.13 1.96 -1.26
C ALA A 44 -15.38 2.22 -2.12
N ALA A 45 -16.42 1.39 -2.03
CA ALA A 45 -17.69 1.63 -2.69
C ALA A 45 -18.49 2.78 -2.06
N ALA A 46 -18.20 3.12 -0.80
CA ALA A 46 -18.86 4.21 -0.06
C ALA A 46 -18.11 5.55 -0.19
N ASP A 47 -16.86 5.53 -0.66
CA ASP A 47 -16.03 6.73 -0.80
C ASP A 47 -16.19 7.37 -2.19
N THR A 48 -16.08 8.69 -2.23
CA THR A 48 -15.96 9.43 -3.50
C THR A 48 -14.56 9.22 -4.12
N PRO A 49 -14.42 9.39 -5.44
CA PRO A 49 -13.10 9.32 -6.10
C PRO A 49 -12.07 10.29 -5.51
N ALA A 50 -12.49 11.49 -5.10
CA ALA A 50 -11.61 12.49 -4.50
C ALA A 50 -11.10 12.07 -3.11
N GLU A 51 -11.95 11.43 -2.30
CA GLU A 51 -11.55 10.90 -1.00
C GLU A 51 -10.52 9.78 -1.14
N ILE A 52 -10.73 8.84 -2.06
CA ILE A 52 -9.80 7.74 -2.31
C ILE A 52 -8.47 8.27 -2.87
N THR A 53 -8.52 9.19 -3.82
CA THR A 53 -7.29 9.77 -4.41
C THR A 53 -6.50 10.53 -3.36
N GLY A 54 -7.16 11.38 -2.58
CA GLY A 54 -6.49 12.12 -1.50
C GLY A 54 -5.96 11.21 -0.39
N LEU A 55 -6.62 10.09 -0.09
CA LEU A 55 -6.12 9.10 0.84
C LEU A 55 -4.83 8.47 0.31
N TRP A 56 -4.83 8.02 -0.94
CA TRP A 56 -3.66 7.44 -1.59
C TRP A 56 -2.48 8.42 -1.64
N GLU A 57 -2.70 9.67 -2.04
CA GLU A 57 -1.65 10.69 -2.07
C GLU A 57 -0.98 10.90 -0.70
N ARG A 58 -1.78 10.95 0.37
CA ARG A 58 -1.26 11.07 1.74
C ARG A 58 -0.47 9.83 2.18
N SER A 59 -0.92 8.63 1.81
CA SER A 59 -0.20 7.39 2.10
C SER A 59 1.14 7.35 1.36
N VAL A 60 1.18 7.78 0.10
CA VAL A 60 2.44 7.91 -0.69
C VAL A 60 3.39 8.96 -0.11
N GLU A 61 2.87 10.10 0.36
CA GLU A 61 3.71 11.12 1.01
C GLU A 61 4.35 10.56 2.30
N ARG A 62 3.55 9.87 3.11
CA ARG A 62 4.02 9.23 4.34
C ARG A 62 5.03 8.13 4.04
N SER A 63 4.79 7.30 3.03
CA SER A 63 5.69 6.22 2.64
C SER A 63 7.04 6.76 2.14
N ARG A 64 7.03 7.84 1.35
CA ARG A 64 8.25 8.54 0.92
C ARG A 64 9.04 9.10 2.10
N ALA A 65 8.38 9.69 3.09
CA ALA A 65 9.03 10.17 4.30
C ALA A 65 9.65 9.02 5.12
N CYS A 66 8.97 7.88 5.23
CA CYS A 66 9.48 6.69 5.89
C CYS A 66 10.68 6.07 5.16
N LEU A 67 10.61 6.01 3.83
CA LEU A 67 11.71 5.57 2.97
C LEU A 67 12.95 6.45 3.18
N ALA A 68 12.79 7.77 3.17
CA ALA A 68 13.91 8.70 3.38
C ALA A 68 14.56 8.47 4.76
N ALA A 69 13.76 8.38 5.82
CA ALA A 69 14.27 8.12 7.17
C ALA A 69 14.98 6.75 7.28
N ALA A 70 14.45 5.71 6.63
CA ALA A 70 15.08 4.40 6.61
C ALA A 70 16.36 4.36 5.77
N MET A 71 16.45 5.17 4.71
CA MET A 71 17.67 5.32 3.93
C MET A 71 18.80 5.96 4.74
N ASP A 72 18.47 6.98 5.55
CA ASP A 72 19.42 7.59 6.49
C ASP A 72 19.82 6.63 7.63
N ASP A 73 18.93 5.70 7.99
CA ASP A 73 19.09 4.74 9.08
C ASP A 73 19.32 3.31 8.56
N GLY A 74 20.50 3.07 7.99
CA GLY A 74 20.95 1.73 7.55
C GLY A 74 20.73 1.43 6.07
N GLY A 75 20.17 2.38 5.29
CA GLY A 75 20.10 2.27 3.84
C GLY A 75 19.25 1.11 3.35
N LEU A 76 19.54 0.66 2.12
CA LEU A 76 18.81 -0.43 1.47
C LEU A 76 18.85 -1.77 2.22
N ASP A 77 19.86 -1.99 3.05
CA ASP A 77 20.04 -3.23 3.79
C ASP A 77 19.46 -3.18 5.21
N ARG A 78 18.84 -2.05 5.58
CA ARG A 78 18.09 -1.91 6.83
C ARG A 78 17.02 -3.01 6.95
N PRO A 79 17.01 -3.80 8.04
CA PRO A 79 15.93 -4.74 8.30
C PRO A 79 14.65 -4.01 8.73
N ALA A 80 13.50 -4.55 8.33
CA ALA A 80 12.21 -4.12 8.84
C ALA A 80 12.11 -4.33 10.35
N ALA A 81 11.47 -3.40 11.06
CA ALA A 81 11.25 -3.51 12.50
C ALA A 81 10.34 -4.69 12.87
N VAL A 82 9.43 -5.08 11.97
CA VAL A 82 8.44 -6.15 12.22
C VAL A 82 8.62 -7.32 11.24
N ALA A 83 8.91 -8.50 11.80
CA ALA A 83 9.02 -9.75 11.05
C ALA A 83 7.69 -10.17 10.41
N GLN A 84 7.76 -10.91 9.31
CA GLN A 84 6.60 -11.55 8.69
C GLN A 84 6.08 -12.69 9.57
N SER A 85 4.86 -13.14 9.30
CA SER A 85 4.21 -14.24 10.04
C SER A 85 5.02 -15.54 10.01
N ASP A 86 5.86 -15.73 8.99
CA ASP A 86 6.78 -16.87 8.86
C ASP A 86 8.18 -16.62 9.48
N GLY A 87 8.36 -15.50 10.18
CA GLY A 87 9.61 -15.12 10.85
C GLY A 87 10.63 -14.43 9.96
N ARG A 88 10.40 -14.27 8.65
CA ARG A 88 11.32 -13.54 7.77
C ARG A 88 11.33 -12.05 8.11
N VAL A 89 12.51 -11.44 8.12
CA VAL A 89 12.69 -10.00 8.30
C VAL A 89 13.12 -9.38 6.98
N PRO A 90 12.19 -8.79 6.20
CA PRO A 90 12.53 -8.18 4.92
C PRO A 90 13.44 -6.97 5.11
N THR A 91 14.31 -6.71 4.15
CA THR A 91 15.09 -5.47 4.11
C THR A 91 14.32 -4.35 3.41
N LEU A 92 14.75 -3.10 3.58
CA LEU A 92 14.21 -1.97 2.81
C LEU A 92 14.25 -2.22 1.30
N ARG A 93 15.36 -2.78 0.80
CA ARG A 93 15.49 -3.18 -0.62
C ARG A 93 14.39 -4.15 -1.05
N TRP A 94 14.13 -5.17 -0.23
CA TRP A 94 13.07 -6.14 -0.51
C TRP A 94 11.71 -5.45 -0.55
N ILE A 95 11.42 -4.57 0.42
CA ILE A 95 10.15 -3.84 0.49
C ILE A 95 9.94 -2.96 -0.74
N VAL A 96 10.95 -2.21 -1.18
CA VAL A 96 10.85 -1.37 -2.38
C VAL A 96 10.57 -2.22 -3.63
N LEU A 97 11.27 -3.34 -3.80
CA LEU A 97 11.02 -4.25 -4.92
C LEU A 97 9.62 -4.86 -4.87
N HIS A 98 9.16 -5.25 -3.68
CA HIS A 98 7.81 -5.76 -3.48
C HIS A 98 6.75 -4.71 -3.83
N MET A 99 6.93 -3.45 -3.42
CA MET A 99 6.00 -2.37 -3.77
C MET A 99 5.95 -2.11 -5.28
N ILE A 100 7.08 -2.19 -5.99
CA ILE A 100 7.09 -2.10 -7.45
C ILE A 100 6.25 -3.24 -8.06
N GLU A 101 6.37 -4.46 -7.54
CA GLU A 101 5.56 -5.60 -7.98
C GLU A 101 4.07 -5.40 -7.69
N GLU A 102 3.71 -4.91 -6.50
CA GLU A 102 2.33 -4.58 -6.13
C GLU A 102 1.72 -3.58 -7.12
N TYR A 103 2.41 -2.48 -7.38
CA TYR A 103 1.93 -1.48 -8.34
C TYR A 103 1.85 -2.05 -9.76
N ALA A 104 2.83 -2.83 -10.23
CA ALA A 104 2.79 -3.42 -11.55
C ALA A 104 1.61 -4.39 -11.73
N ARG A 105 1.36 -5.24 -10.73
CA ARG A 105 0.26 -6.21 -10.73
C ARG A 105 -1.10 -5.50 -10.79
N HIS A 106 -1.26 -4.46 -9.97
CA HIS A 106 -2.51 -3.72 -9.86
C HIS A 106 -2.72 -2.72 -11.01
N ALA A 107 -1.66 -2.15 -11.57
CA ALA A 107 -1.74 -1.37 -12.81
C ALA A 107 -2.21 -2.24 -13.98
N GLY A 108 -1.66 -3.46 -14.13
CA GLY A 108 -2.14 -4.40 -15.14
C GLY A 108 -3.61 -4.79 -14.95
N HIS A 109 -4.06 -5.00 -13.69
CA HIS A 109 -5.48 -5.22 -13.42
C HIS A 109 -6.36 -3.99 -13.74
N ALA A 110 -5.87 -2.79 -13.43
CA ALA A 110 -6.56 -1.54 -13.74
C ALA A 110 -6.68 -1.31 -15.25
N ASP A 111 -5.65 -1.65 -16.02
CA ASP A 111 -5.66 -1.60 -17.48
C ASP A 111 -6.69 -2.57 -18.06
N LEU A 112 -6.74 -3.84 -17.60
CA LEU A 112 -7.76 -4.80 -18.04
C LEU A 112 -9.19 -4.34 -17.69
N LEU A 113 -9.39 -3.73 -16.51
CA LEU A 113 -10.69 -3.18 -16.12
C LEU A 113 -11.06 -1.94 -16.94
N ARG A 114 -10.10 -1.06 -17.21
CA ARG A 114 -10.28 0.10 -18.07
C ARG A 114 -10.68 -0.38 -19.47
N GLU A 115 -9.91 -1.29 -20.07
CA GLU A 115 -10.18 -1.89 -21.39
C GLU A 115 -11.58 -2.52 -21.47
N ALA A 116 -12.01 -3.21 -20.41
CA ALA A 116 -13.34 -3.80 -20.34
C ALA A 116 -14.48 -2.77 -20.24
N ILE A 117 -14.20 -1.57 -19.71
CA ILE A 117 -15.17 -0.48 -19.54
C ILE A 117 -15.19 0.48 -20.73
N ASP A 118 -14.03 0.80 -21.31
CA ASP A 118 -13.87 1.80 -22.37
C ASP A 118 -13.73 1.19 -23.78
N GLY A 119 -13.50 -0.13 -23.89
CA GLY A 119 -13.38 -0.85 -25.15
C GLY A 119 -12.09 -0.59 -25.93
N LEU A 120 -11.08 0.06 -25.31
CA LEU A 120 -9.83 0.45 -25.95
C LEU A 120 -8.64 -0.28 -25.33
N ALA A 121 -8.04 -1.21 -26.08
CA ALA A 121 -6.82 -1.91 -25.70
C ALA A 121 -5.66 -0.93 -25.42
N GLY A 122 -4.91 -1.16 -24.34
CA GLY A 122 -3.69 -0.42 -23.99
C GLY A 122 -2.52 -0.74 -24.93
N GLU A 123 -1.67 0.25 -25.18
CA GLU A 123 -0.39 0.12 -25.91
C GLU A 123 0.67 -0.66 -25.11
#